data_AF-A0A949JJZ4-F1
#
_entry.id   AF-A0A949JJZ4-F1
#
_cell.length_a   1.000
_cell.length_b   1.000
_cell.length_c   1.000
_cell.angle_alpha   90.00
_cell.angle_beta   90.00
_cell.angle_gamma   90.00
#
_symmetry.space_group_name_H-M   'P 1'
#
loop_
_entity.id
_entity.type
_entity.pdbx_description
1 polymer ?
#
loop_
_entity_poly.entity_id
_entity_poly.type
_entity_poly.pdbx_seq_one_letter_code
_entity_poly.pdbx_strand_id
1 'polypeptide(L)'
;MARVPRFFASLSERRGFSATVTAVEHPSPGLLRIAFEGPELRTRPFAPCDVTAFRISSNDFRHYTPERVDAGAGRATILFHRHPLSAAPGLVFVEGLEVGSEVVLCGMASARNFRWTSPDSALAMGDSTTLGLMVGLTDRARAEGRALRVAVEVEAGDLAYVRGLLPDAVVVEETAEPGEALDKWLARSAPEIRKSGPSAVYLAGHGGSVQRQRAVLRESVGLDRRTIHTQPYWATGKVGL
;
A
#
# COMPACT_ATOMS: atom_id res chain seq x y z
N MET A 1 -13.36 -5.80 10.46
CA MET A 1 -14.38 -5.10 9.64
C MET A 1 -15.73 -5.79 9.77
N ALA A 2 -16.83 -5.03 9.62
CA ALA A 2 -18.15 -5.62 9.57
C ALA A 2 -18.27 -6.47 8.29
N ARG A 3 -18.67 -7.73 8.43
CA ARG A 3 -18.93 -8.62 7.28
C ARG A 3 -19.88 -7.91 6.32
N VAL A 4 -19.52 -7.86 5.04
CA VAL A 4 -20.39 -7.28 4.03
C VAL A 4 -21.55 -8.26 3.82
N PRO A 5 -22.82 -7.86 3.98
CA PRO A 5 -23.93 -8.76 3.73
C PRO A 5 -23.83 -9.34 2.31
N ARG A 6 -24.09 -10.65 2.17
CA ARG A 6 -23.84 -11.42 0.94
C ARG A 6 -24.41 -10.78 -0.33
N PHE A 7 -25.56 -10.12 -0.21
CA PHE A 7 -26.18 -9.38 -1.31
C PHE A 7 -25.29 -8.24 -1.81
N PHE A 8 -24.79 -7.39 -0.91
CA PHE A 8 -23.87 -6.31 -1.25
C PHE A 8 -22.52 -6.83 -1.75
N ALA A 9 -22.00 -7.91 -1.15
CA ALA A 9 -20.78 -8.56 -1.62
C ALA A 9 -20.90 -9.02 -3.08
N SER A 10 -22.04 -9.64 -3.43
CA SER A 10 -22.30 -10.11 -4.78
C SER A 10 -22.51 -8.96 -5.76
N LEU A 11 -23.10 -7.84 -5.31
CA LEU A 11 -23.25 -6.64 -6.14
C LEU A 11 -21.89 -5.98 -6.44
N SER A 12 -21.01 -5.89 -5.45
CA SER A 12 -19.66 -5.35 -5.62
C SER A 12 -18.83 -6.19 -6.58
N GLU A 13 -18.86 -7.53 -6.44
CA GLU A 13 -18.17 -8.44 -7.36
C GLU A 13 -18.73 -8.36 -8.78
N ARG A 14 -20.06 -8.26 -8.95
CA ARG A 14 -20.68 -8.05 -10.27
C ARG A 14 -20.29 -6.73 -10.95
N ARG A 15 -19.86 -5.72 -10.18
CA ARG A 15 -19.35 -4.45 -10.70
C ARG A 15 -17.82 -4.44 -10.85
N GLY A 16 -17.16 -5.50 -10.39
CA GLY A 16 -15.76 -5.75 -10.66
C GLY A 16 -15.55 -6.14 -12.12
N PHE A 17 -14.30 -6.45 -12.45
CA PHE A 17 -13.91 -6.91 -13.77
C PHE A 17 -12.97 -8.10 -13.62
N SER A 18 -12.98 -8.97 -14.62
CA SER A 18 -12.18 -10.20 -14.57
C SER A 18 -10.73 -9.89 -14.96
N ALA A 19 -9.80 -10.60 -14.33
CA ALA A 19 -8.42 -10.65 -14.76
C ALA A 19 -7.86 -12.04 -14.53
N THR A 20 -6.90 -12.41 -15.36
CA THR A 20 -6.17 -13.66 -15.26
C THR A 20 -4.83 -13.41 -14.58
N VAL A 21 -4.42 -14.29 -13.68
CA VAL A 21 -3.07 -14.29 -13.12
C VAL A 21 -2.08 -14.74 -14.19
N THR A 22 -1.11 -13.90 -14.54
CA THR A 22 -0.13 -14.20 -15.60
C THR A 22 1.28 -14.44 -15.09
N ALA A 23 1.59 -14.02 -13.86
CA ALA A 23 2.85 -14.35 -13.20
C ALA A 23 2.69 -14.35 -11.67
N VAL A 24 3.44 -15.23 -11.01
CA VAL A 24 3.57 -15.32 -9.56
C VAL A 24 5.06 -15.40 -9.22
N GLU A 25 5.55 -14.45 -8.45
CA GLU A 25 6.96 -14.30 -8.11
C GLU A 25 7.11 -14.15 -6.60
N HIS A 26 8.21 -14.67 -6.04
CA HIS A 26 8.61 -14.48 -4.65
C HIS A 26 9.91 -13.68 -4.61
N PRO A 27 9.86 -12.33 -4.65
CA PRO A 27 11.05 -11.53 -4.81
C PRO A 27 11.97 -11.55 -3.57
N SER A 28 11.37 -11.82 -2.41
CA SER A 28 12.05 -11.98 -1.12
C SER A 28 11.15 -12.83 -0.19
N PRO A 29 11.64 -13.29 0.98
CA PRO A 29 10.90 -14.21 1.83
C PRO A 29 9.51 -13.70 2.26
N GLY A 30 9.41 -12.43 2.62
CA GLY A 30 8.18 -11.78 3.09
C GLY A 30 7.31 -11.20 1.99
N LEU A 31 7.68 -11.33 0.71
CA LEU A 31 6.98 -10.70 -0.40
C LEU A 31 6.53 -11.70 -1.47
N LEU A 32 5.34 -11.45 -1.99
CA LEU A 32 4.75 -12.17 -3.13
C LEU A 32 4.28 -11.14 -4.15
N ARG A 33 4.79 -11.20 -5.37
CA ARG A 33 4.30 -10.35 -6.48
C ARG A 33 3.45 -11.18 -7.41
N ILE A 34 2.27 -10.69 -7.73
CA ILE A 34 1.39 -11.31 -8.72
C ILE A 34 1.08 -10.30 -9.82
N ALA A 35 1.18 -10.74 -11.07
CA ALA A 35 0.74 -10.00 -12.24
C ALA A 35 -0.65 -10.48 -12.68
N PHE A 36 -1.50 -9.52 -13.00
CA PHE A 36 -2.85 -9.72 -13.49
C PHE A 36 -3.00 -9.05 -14.85
N GLU A 37 -3.68 -9.71 -15.79
CA GLU A 37 -4.00 -9.15 -17.09
C GLU A 37 -5.50 -9.21 -17.35
N GLY A 38 -6.04 -8.15 -17.95
CA GLY A 38 -7.47 -8.04 -18.26
C GLY A 38 -7.77 -6.84 -19.16
N PRO A 39 -8.79 -6.93 -20.03
CA PRO A 39 -9.07 -5.87 -20.99
C PRO A 39 -9.45 -4.54 -20.33
N GLU A 40 -10.15 -4.55 -19.19
CA GLU A 40 -10.54 -3.34 -18.46
C GLU A 40 -9.35 -2.60 -17.84
N LEU A 41 -8.22 -3.26 -17.61
CA LEU A 41 -6.99 -2.59 -17.15
C LEU A 41 -6.42 -1.64 -18.21
N ARG A 42 -6.82 -1.80 -19.48
CA ARG A 42 -6.38 -0.92 -20.58
C ARG A 42 -7.04 0.44 -20.57
N THR A 43 -8.26 0.52 -20.05
CA THR A 43 -9.11 1.72 -20.14
C THR A 43 -9.40 2.34 -18.79
N ARG A 44 -9.19 1.61 -17.69
CA ARG A 44 -9.44 2.13 -16.35
C ARG A 44 -8.38 3.15 -15.94
N PRO A 45 -8.80 4.35 -15.49
CA PRO A 45 -7.86 5.34 -14.96
C PRO A 45 -7.25 4.82 -13.66
N PHE A 46 -5.94 4.98 -13.52
CA PHE A 46 -5.20 4.66 -12.29
C PHE A 46 -4.49 5.89 -11.75
N ALA A 47 -4.67 6.13 -10.46
CA ALA A 47 -3.87 7.07 -9.69
C ALA A 47 -3.19 6.35 -8.52
N PRO A 48 -2.03 6.84 -8.06
CA PRO A 48 -1.49 6.40 -6.78
C PRO A 48 -2.53 6.55 -5.68
N CYS A 49 -2.48 5.65 -4.70
CA CYS A 49 -3.48 5.45 -3.64
C CYS A 49 -4.75 4.70 -4.06
N ASP A 50 -4.99 4.43 -5.35
CA ASP A 50 -6.09 3.56 -5.75
C ASP A 50 -5.87 2.14 -5.23
N VAL A 51 -6.93 1.52 -4.71
CA VAL A 51 -6.92 0.13 -4.28
C VAL A 51 -7.92 -0.68 -5.09
N THR A 52 -7.61 -1.95 -5.29
CA THR A 52 -8.58 -2.94 -5.73
C THR A 52 -8.91 -3.86 -4.57
N ALA A 53 -10.08 -4.50 -4.63
CA ALA A 53 -10.47 -5.48 -3.63
C ALA A 53 -10.68 -6.85 -4.26
N PHE A 54 -10.29 -7.91 -3.53
CA PHE A 54 -10.64 -9.28 -3.86
C PHE A 54 -11.66 -9.80 -2.87
N ARG A 55 -12.65 -10.53 -3.37
CA ARG A 55 -13.56 -11.30 -2.51
C ARG A 55 -12.84 -12.56 -2.07
N ILE A 56 -12.47 -12.64 -0.80
CA ILE A 56 -11.74 -13.79 -0.24
C ILE A 56 -12.65 -14.82 0.43
N SER A 57 -13.92 -14.47 0.66
CA SER A 57 -14.95 -15.40 1.12
C SER A 57 -16.36 -14.87 0.78
N SER A 58 -17.41 -15.60 1.16
CA SER A 58 -18.79 -15.22 0.86
C SER A 58 -19.17 -13.80 1.33
N ASN A 59 -18.57 -13.29 2.40
CA ASN A 59 -18.95 -12.01 3.00
C ASN A 59 -17.74 -11.12 3.33
N ASP A 60 -16.58 -11.39 2.74
CA ASP A 60 -15.32 -10.74 3.13
C ASP A 60 -14.47 -10.35 1.92
N PHE A 61 -13.88 -9.16 2.01
CA PHE A 61 -13.02 -8.57 0.98
C PHE A 61 -11.67 -8.17 1.58
N ARG A 62 -10.63 -8.21 0.75
CA ARG A 62 -9.31 -7.65 1.08
C ARG A 62 -8.89 -6.65 0.03
N HIS A 63 -8.42 -5.50 0.50
CA HIS A 63 -7.97 -4.41 -0.34
C HIS A 63 -6.47 -4.50 -0.52
N TYR A 64 -6.01 -4.29 -1.75
CA TYR A 64 -4.60 -4.24 -2.09
C TYR A 64 -4.34 -3.10 -3.04
N THR A 65 -3.20 -2.46 -2.84
CA THR A 65 -2.73 -1.36 -3.68
C THR A 65 -1.91 -1.93 -4.82
N PRO A 66 -2.28 -1.68 -6.09
CA PRO A 66 -1.41 -2.00 -7.21
C PRO A 66 -0.05 -1.32 -7.07
N GLU A 67 1.00 -2.10 -7.29
CA GLU A 67 2.37 -1.61 -7.38
C GLU A 67 2.57 -0.85 -8.70
N ARG A 68 2.12 -1.42 -9.82
CA ARG A 68 2.15 -0.80 -11.15
C ARG A 68 0.91 -1.19 -11.94
N VAL A 69 0.46 -0.28 -12.82
CA VAL A 69 -0.56 -0.55 -13.83
C VAL A 69 -0.03 -0.06 -15.18
N ASP A 70 0.10 -0.99 -16.11
CA ASP A 70 0.43 -0.75 -17.51
C ASP A 70 -0.85 -0.87 -18.35
N ALA A 71 -1.47 0.27 -18.63
CA ALA A 71 -2.67 0.34 -19.47
C ALA A 71 -2.40 -0.09 -20.92
N GLY A 72 -1.18 0.09 -21.44
CA GLY A 72 -0.80 -0.33 -22.79
C GLY A 72 -0.78 -1.86 -22.93
N ALA A 73 -0.30 -2.55 -21.90
CA ALA A 73 -0.33 -4.00 -21.81
C ALA A 73 -1.67 -4.56 -21.28
N GLY A 74 -2.47 -3.74 -20.60
CA GLY A 74 -3.65 -4.21 -19.85
C GLY A 74 -3.25 -5.06 -18.65
N ARG A 75 -2.14 -4.68 -17.98
CA ARG A 75 -1.50 -5.45 -16.92
C ARG A 75 -1.41 -4.64 -15.64
N ALA A 76 -1.61 -5.28 -14.49
CA ALA A 76 -1.34 -4.71 -13.19
C ALA A 76 -0.47 -5.67 -12.38
N THR A 77 0.44 -5.14 -11.56
CA THR A 77 1.17 -5.93 -10.56
C THR A 77 0.73 -5.51 -9.17
N ILE A 78 0.60 -6.48 -8.27
CA ILE A 78 0.35 -6.24 -6.84
C ILE A 78 1.47 -6.93 -6.07
N LEU A 79 2.08 -6.19 -5.14
CA LEU A 79 3.08 -6.70 -4.22
C LEU A 79 2.43 -6.93 -2.85
N PHE A 80 2.29 -8.19 -2.48
CA PHE A 80 1.66 -8.66 -1.27
C PHE A 80 2.71 -8.89 -0.19
N HIS A 81 2.46 -8.38 1.02
CA HIS A 81 3.21 -8.77 2.20
C HIS A 81 2.68 -10.09 2.75
N ARG A 82 3.59 -11.05 2.94
CA ARG A 82 3.34 -12.37 3.50
C ARG A 82 3.52 -12.29 5.00
N HIS A 83 2.46 -11.87 5.69
CA HIS A 83 2.47 -11.81 7.14
C HIS A 83 2.88 -13.18 7.73
N PRO A 84 3.72 -13.24 8.79
CA PRO A 84 4.13 -14.50 9.42
C PRO A 84 2.96 -15.33 10.02
N LEU A 85 1.74 -14.79 10.03
CA LEU A 85 0.54 -15.50 10.43
C LEU A 85 -0.05 -16.20 9.20
N SER A 86 0.43 -17.41 8.93
CA SER A 86 0.05 -18.23 7.78
C SER A 86 -1.46 -18.50 7.65
N ALA A 87 -2.23 -18.40 8.73
CA ALA A 87 -3.67 -18.64 8.74
C ALA A 87 -4.52 -17.39 8.41
N ALA A 88 -3.92 -16.25 8.08
CA ALA A 88 -4.67 -15.04 7.74
C ALA A 88 -5.49 -15.26 6.44
N PRO A 89 -6.82 -15.06 6.43
CA PRO A 89 -7.66 -15.40 5.26
C PRO A 89 -7.25 -14.72 3.95
N GLY A 90 -6.71 -13.49 4.03
CA GLY A 90 -6.20 -12.80 2.86
C GLY A 90 -4.92 -13.44 2.31
N LEU A 91 -4.03 -13.88 3.19
CA LEU A 91 -2.79 -14.55 2.80
C LEU A 91 -3.10 -15.92 2.17
N VAL A 92 -3.97 -16.71 2.79
CA VAL A 92 -4.42 -18.01 2.25
C VAL A 92 -5.01 -17.86 0.84
N PHE A 93 -5.83 -16.82 0.61
CA PHE A 93 -6.37 -16.54 -0.71
C PHE A 93 -5.27 -16.23 -1.73
N VAL A 94 -4.36 -15.30 -1.42
CA VAL A 94 -3.33 -14.86 -2.36
C VAL A 94 -2.30 -15.95 -2.63
N GLU A 95 -1.91 -16.74 -1.62
CA GLU A 95 -0.98 -17.87 -1.80
C GLU A 95 -1.59 -19.04 -2.58
N GLY A 96 -2.93 -19.11 -2.67
CA GLY A 96 -3.62 -20.08 -3.51
C GLY A 96 -3.76 -19.66 -4.98
N LEU A 97 -3.30 -18.47 -5.36
CA LEU A 97 -3.37 -18.00 -6.74
C LEU A 97 -2.20 -18.57 -7.55
N GLU A 98 -2.54 -19.23 -8.65
CA GLU A 98 -1.59 -19.77 -9.61
C GLU A 98 -1.74 -19.09 -10.98
N VAL A 99 -0.73 -19.20 -11.84
CA VAL A 99 -0.83 -18.74 -13.24
C VAL A 99 -2.02 -19.42 -13.91
N GLY A 100 -2.86 -18.62 -14.58
CA GLY A 100 -4.12 -19.07 -15.17
C GLY A 100 -5.33 -18.95 -14.24
N SER A 101 -5.16 -18.57 -12.97
CA SER A 101 -6.29 -18.31 -12.08
C SER A 101 -7.09 -17.10 -12.57
N GLU A 102 -8.41 -17.27 -12.65
CA GLU A 102 -9.35 -16.19 -12.91
C GLU A 102 -9.78 -15.53 -11.60
N VAL A 103 -9.66 -14.21 -11.53
CA VAL A 103 -10.05 -13.42 -10.35
C VAL A 103 -10.89 -12.22 -10.76
N VAL A 104 -11.70 -11.72 -9.81
CA VAL A 104 -12.47 -10.49 -10.00
C VAL A 104 -11.85 -9.36 -9.20
N LEU A 105 -11.37 -8.33 -9.91
CA LEU A 105 -10.88 -7.09 -9.32
C LEU A 105 -12.08 -6.17 -9.06
N CYS A 106 -12.37 -5.93 -7.79
CA CYS A 106 -13.52 -5.15 -7.38
C CYS A 106 -13.15 -3.67 -7.30
N GLY A 107 -13.17 -3.00 -8.46
CA GLY A 107 -12.87 -1.58 -8.58
C GLY A 107 -11.38 -1.27 -8.59
N MET A 108 -11.09 0.03 -8.70
CA MET A 108 -9.74 0.59 -8.66
C MET A 108 -9.91 2.07 -8.29
N ALA A 109 -9.96 2.33 -6.99
CA ALA A 109 -10.30 3.66 -6.49
C ALA A 109 -9.73 3.88 -5.09
N SER A 110 -9.27 5.09 -4.83
CA SER A 110 -8.77 5.46 -3.52
C SER A 110 -9.86 5.95 -2.56
N ALA A 111 -9.58 5.90 -1.27
CA ALA A 111 -10.42 6.55 -0.27
C ALA A 111 -10.48 8.07 -0.53
N ARG A 112 -11.64 8.69 -0.28
CA ARG A 112 -11.88 10.12 -0.58
C ARG A 112 -10.78 11.05 -0.04
N ASN A 113 -10.28 10.78 1.17
CA ASN A 113 -9.31 11.62 1.87
C ASN A 113 -7.85 11.13 1.73
N PHE A 114 -7.62 10.09 0.93
CA PHE A 114 -6.30 9.50 0.70
C PHE A 114 -6.07 9.42 -0.81
N ARG A 115 -5.65 10.55 -1.40
CA ARG A 115 -5.45 10.74 -2.85
C ARG A 115 -4.14 11.45 -3.08
N TRP A 116 -3.44 11.08 -4.14
CA TRP A 116 -2.34 11.90 -4.65
C TRP A 116 -2.88 13.24 -5.13
N THR A 117 -2.39 14.34 -4.56
CA THR A 117 -2.86 15.71 -4.86
C THR A 117 -1.87 16.50 -5.73
N SER A 118 -0.86 15.83 -6.30
CA SER A 118 0.29 16.48 -6.96
C SER A 118 0.93 17.58 -6.10
N PRO A 119 1.30 17.31 -4.84
CA PRO A 119 2.02 18.26 -4.00
C PRO A 119 3.38 18.63 -4.60
N ASP A 120 3.88 19.85 -4.33
CA ASP A 120 5.22 20.26 -4.76
C ASP A 120 6.31 19.42 -4.06
N SER A 121 6.06 19.10 -2.78
CA SER A 121 6.90 18.23 -1.97
C SER A 121 6.07 17.35 -1.05
N ALA A 122 6.46 16.08 -0.89
CA ALA A 122 5.77 15.13 -0.05
C ALA A 122 6.69 14.23 0.78
N LEU A 123 6.14 13.73 1.89
CA LEU A 123 6.69 12.63 2.68
C LEU A 123 5.71 11.46 2.64
N ALA A 124 6.19 10.25 2.38
CA ALA A 124 5.39 9.04 2.50
C ALA A 124 6.03 8.07 3.50
N MET A 125 5.23 7.50 4.40
CA MET A 125 5.68 6.54 5.40
C MET A 125 4.73 5.35 5.52
N GLY A 126 5.29 4.16 5.72
CA GLY A 126 4.52 2.95 5.94
C GLY A 126 5.38 1.70 6.16
N ASP A 127 4.76 0.53 6.07
CA ASP A 127 5.40 -0.77 6.29
C ASP A 127 5.39 -1.63 5.01
N SER A 128 5.83 -2.90 5.10
CA SER A 128 5.80 -3.88 4.00
C SER A 128 4.45 -3.98 3.28
N THR A 129 3.33 -3.75 3.96
CA THR A 129 1.98 -3.80 3.35
C THR A 129 1.71 -2.62 2.40
N THR A 130 2.55 -1.59 2.46
CA THR A 130 2.40 -0.34 1.70
C THR A 130 3.38 -0.20 0.54
N LEU A 131 4.22 -1.21 0.26
CA LEU A 131 5.26 -1.10 -0.77
C LEU A 131 4.70 -0.75 -2.16
N GLY A 132 3.55 -1.33 -2.54
CA GLY A 132 2.87 -0.96 -3.79
C GLY A 132 2.46 0.52 -3.84
N LEU A 133 1.97 1.06 -2.72
CA LEU A 133 1.69 2.50 -2.58
C LEU A 133 2.98 3.33 -2.75
N MET A 134 4.08 2.93 -2.09
CA MET A 134 5.34 3.66 -2.14
C MET A 134 5.93 3.71 -3.55
N VAL A 135 5.86 2.61 -4.29
CA VAL A 135 6.25 2.56 -5.71
C VAL A 135 5.37 3.49 -6.54
N GLY A 136 4.04 3.39 -6.41
CA GLY A 136 3.10 4.23 -7.17
C GLY A 136 3.27 5.73 -6.90
N LEU A 137 3.49 6.12 -5.64
CA LEU A 137 3.76 7.50 -5.27
C LEU A 137 5.10 7.99 -5.84
N THR A 138 6.15 7.16 -5.76
CA THR A 138 7.49 7.50 -6.27
C THR A 138 7.49 7.69 -7.77
N ASP A 139 6.89 6.77 -8.52
CA ASP A 139 6.80 6.86 -9.97
C ASP A 139 6.00 8.09 -10.40
N ARG A 140 4.89 8.36 -9.71
CA ARG A 140 4.07 9.53 -10.00
C ARG A 140 4.79 10.84 -9.71
N ALA A 141 5.42 10.95 -8.55
CA ALA A 141 6.19 12.13 -8.18
C ALA A 141 7.31 12.40 -9.19
N ARG A 142 8.04 11.36 -9.62
CA ARG A 142 9.09 11.46 -10.66
C ARG A 142 8.51 11.94 -12.00
N ALA A 143 7.40 11.35 -12.45
CA ALA A 143 6.75 11.75 -13.70
C ALA A 143 6.27 13.21 -13.68
N GLU A 144 5.87 13.72 -12.51
CA GLU A 144 5.40 15.09 -12.32
C GLU A 144 6.50 16.07 -11.88
N GLY A 145 7.75 15.63 -11.75
CA GLY A 145 8.86 16.46 -11.28
C GLY A 145 8.70 16.96 -9.84
N ARG A 146 8.00 16.20 -8.99
CA ARG A 146 7.73 16.54 -7.58
C ARG A 146 8.77 15.92 -6.65
N ALA A 147 9.08 16.61 -5.57
CA ALA A 147 9.95 16.06 -4.54
C ALA A 147 9.16 15.06 -3.67
N LEU A 148 9.64 13.82 -3.55
CA LEU A 148 9.07 12.83 -2.64
C LEU A 148 10.18 12.22 -1.80
N ARG A 149 10.01 12.24 -0.48
CA ARG A 149 10.79 11.43 0.44
C ARG A 149 9.94 10.25 0.91
N VAL A 150 10.52 9.05 0.85
CA VAL A 150 9.85 7.82 1.30
C VAL A 150 10.64 7.24 2.47
N ALA A 151 9.94 6.77 3.51
CA ALA A 151 10.51 5.95 4.56
C ALA A 151 9.64 4.73 4.82
N VAL A 152 10.22 3.54 4.77
CA VAL A 152 9.48 2.29 4.91
C VAL A 152 10.18 1.34 5.87
N GLU A 153 9.39 0.70 6.72
CA GLU A 153 9.82 -0.38 7.61
C GLU A 153 9.51 -1.73 6.97
N VAL A 154 10.49 -2.63 6.93
CA VAL A 154 10.34 -3.97 6.34
C VAL A 154 11.10 -5.03 7.13
N GLU A 155 10.68 -6.28 7.01
CA GLU A 155 11.37 -7.41 7.61
C GLU A 155 12.81 -7.53 7.10
N ALA A 156 13.70 -8.05 7.95
CA ALA A 156 15.13 -8.19 7.65
C ALA A 156 15.41 -8.92 6.32
N GLY A 157 14.61 -9.96 6.02
CA GLY A 157 14.72 -10.75 4.80
C GLY A 157 14.38 -9.99 3.52
N ASP A 158 13.66 -8.86 3.63
CA ASP A 158 13.17 -8.09 2.48
C ASP A 158 14.01 -6.82 2.23
N LEU A 159 14.92 -6.45 3.15
CA LEU A 159 15.71 -5.22 3.10
C LEU A 159 16.44 -5.01 1.77
N ALA A 160 17.17 -6.02 1.31
CA ALA A 160 17.99 -5.91 0.10
C ALA A 160 17.11 -5.67 -1.14
N TYR A 161 16.01 -6.42 -1.22
CA TYR A 161 15.06 -6.31 -2.31
C TYR A 161 14.36 -4.94 -2.32
N VAL A 162 13.86 -4.50 -1.16
CA VAL A 162 13.13 -3.24 -1.04
C VAL A 162 14.03 -2.03 -1.31
N ARG A 163 15.31 -2.07 -0.92
CA ARG A 163 16.30 -1.06 -1.30
C ARG A 163 16.55 -1.02 -2.82
N GLY A 164 16.49 -2.16 -3.50
CA GLY A 164 16.53 -2.20 -4.96
C GLY A 164 15.26 -1.64 -5.60
N LEU A 165 14.09 -1.92 -5.00
CA LEU A 165 12.79 -1.45 -5.47
C LEU A 165 12.61 0.06 -5.30
N LEU A 166 13.09 0.62 -4.18
CA LEU A 166 12.96 2.02 -3.78
C LEU A 166 14.35 2.58 -3.41
N PRO A 167 15.23 2.84 -4.40
CA PRO A 167 16.63 3.19 -4.14
C PRO A 167 16.85 4.50 -3.38
N ASP A 168 15.92 5.45 -3.51
CA ASP A 168 15.98 6.75 -2.84
C ASP A 168 15.23 6.77 -1.50
N ALA A 169 14.61 5.65 -1.10
CA ALA A 169 13.86 5.56 0.13
C ALA A 169 14.75 5.27 1.34
N VAL A 170 14.33 5.75 2.50
CA VAL A 170 14.84 5.28 3.78
C VAL A 170 14.19 3.92 4.08
N VAL A 171 14.95 2.84 3.95
CA VAL A 171 14.49 1.48 4.27
C VAL A 171 15.08 1.06 5.61
N VAL A 172 14.23 0.93 6.63
CA VAL A 172 14.60 0.49 7.98
C VAL A 172 14.10 -0.92 8.24
N GLU A 173 14.84 -1.66 9.07
CA GLU A 173 14.46 -2.99 9.52
C GLU A 173 13.36 -2.91 10.57
N GLU A 174 12.31 -3.72 10.40
CA GLU A 174 11.22 -3.88 11.36
C GLU A 174 11.71 -4.42 12.70
N THR A 175 11.13 -3.93 13.78
CA THR A 175 11.34 -4.46 15.13
C THR A 175 10.09 -5.19 15.64
N ALA A 176 10.14 -5.71 16.87
CA ALA A 176 9.00 -6.40 17.46
C ALA A 176 7.75 -5.52 17.62
N GLU A 177 7.89 -4.20 17.72
CA GLU A 177 6.76 -3.26 17.79
C GLU A 177 6.54 -2.60 16.42
N PRO A 178 5.37 -2.78 15.79
CA PRO A 178 5.10 -2.18 14.48
C PRO A 178 5.29 -0.65 14.49
N GLY A 179 6.09 -0.16 13.56
CA GLY A 179 6.42 1.25 13.36
C GLY A 179 7.54 1.78 14.25
N GLU A 180 8.09 1.03 15.20
CA GLU A 180 9.09 1.55 16.13
C GLU A 180 10.37 2.00 15.43
N ALA A 181 10.84 1.28 14.39
CA ALA A 181 12.03 1.68 13.65
C ALA A 181 11.80 3.01 12.91
N LEU A 182 10.61 3.20 12.35
CA LEU A 182 10.20 4.46 11.74
C LEU A 182 9.98 5.57 12.74
N ASP A 183 9.48 5.28 13.94
CA ASP A 183 9.34 6.26 15.02
C ASP A 183 10.72 6.81 15.41
N LYS A 184 11.73 5.92 15.57
CA LYS A 184 13.13 6.29 15.82
C LYS A 184 13.73 7.11 14.67
N TRP A 185 13.47 6.72 13.43
CA TRP A 185 13.93 7.48 12.27
C TRP A 185 13.28 8.86 12.18
N LEU A 186 11.97 8.94 12.41
CA LEU A 186 11.19 10.17 12.35
C LEU A 186 11.66 11.16 13.44
N ALA A 187 11.89 10.68 14.66
CA ALA A 187 12.43 11.50 15.74
C ALA A 187 13.79 12.13 15.38
N ARG A 188 14.70 11.36 14.76
CA ARG A 188 15.99 11.86 14.29
C ARG A 188 15.87 12.83 13.12
N SER A 189 14.91 12.58 12.22
CA SER A 189 14.73 13.35 10.99
C SER A 189 13.82 14.57 11.16
N ALA A 190 13.15 14.71 12.31
CA ALA A 190 12.18 15.77 12.59
C ALA A 190 12.71 17.20 12.31
N PRO A 191 13.96 17.58 12.67
CA PRO A 191 14.50 18.91 12.33
C PRO A 191 14.61 19.14 10.83
N GLU A 192 15.02 18.13 10.07
CA GLU A 192 15.17 18.19 8.62
C GLU A 192 13.80 18.27 7.93
N ILE A 193 12.85 17.44 8.37
CA ILE A 193 11.47 17.45 7.87
C ILE A 193 10.83 18.82 8.14
N ARG A 194 11.02 19.37 9.34
CA ARG A 194 10.54 20.72 9.70
C ARG A 194 11.12 21.80 8.78
N LYS A 195 12.42 21.73 8.50
CA LYS A 195 13.10 22.66 7.59
C LYS A 195 12.59 22.53 6.15
N SER A 196 12.36 21.30 5.69
CA SER A 196 11.85 21.04 4.33
C SER A 196 10.38 21.42 4.15
N GLY A 197 9.57 21.32 5.20
CA GLY A 197 8.15 21.66 5.19
C GLY A 197 7.36 20.97 4.08
N PRO A 198 7.24 19.63 4.07
CA PRO A 198 6.53 18.93 3.00
C PRO A 198 5.08 19.42 2.89
N SER A 199 4.66 19.74 1.67
CA SER A 199 3.29 20.23 1.39
C SER A 199 2.21 19.15 1.54
N ALA A 200 2.59 17.87 1.49
CA ALA A 200 1.72 16.74 1.84
C ALA A 200 2.49 15.63 2.57
N VAL A 201 1.78 14.87 3.40
CA VAL A 201 2.30 13.66 4.05
C VAL A 201 1.30 12.52 3.88
N TYR A 202 1.80 11.35 3.49
CA TYR A 202 1.02 10.12 3.33
C TYR A 202 1.49 9.08 4.36
N LEU A 203 0.60 8.71 5.28
CA LEU A 203 0.86 7.69 6.29
C LEU A 203 -0.07 6.49 6.08
N ALA A 204 0.49 5.31 5.88
CA ALA A 204 -0.26 4.07 5.71
C ALA A 204 0.41 2.89 6.42
N GLY A 205 -0.25 1.73 6.48
CA GLY A 205 0.25 0.54 7.16
C GLY A 205 -0.43 0.31 8.51
N HIS A 206 0.34 -0.03 9.55
CA HIS A 206 -0.20 -0.31 10.88
C HIS A 206 -0.90 0.91 11.53
N GLY A 207 -2.16 0.75 11.94
CA GLY A 207 -2.97 1.86 12.46
C GLY A 207 -2.42 2.52 13.73
N GLY A 208 -1.79 1.75 14.62
CA GLY A 208 -1.18 2.30 15.82
C GLY A 208 0.04 3.17 15.53
N SER A 209 0.91 2.74 14.62
CA SER A 209 2.10 3.51 14.23
C SER A 209 1.71 4.76 13.45
N VAL A 210 0.76 4.65 12.51
CA VAL A 210 0.20 5.81 11.78
C VAL A 210 -0.29 6.90 12.72
N GLN A 211 -0.95 6.53 13.82
CA GLN A 211 -1.42 7.49 14.82
C GLN A 211 -0.27 8.17 15.57
N ARG A 212 0.73 7.39 16.04
CA ARG A 212 1.90 7.93 16.74
C ARG A 212 2.73 8.86 15.84
N GLN A 213 3.02 8.42 14.62
CA GLN A 213 3.80 9.19 13.63
C GLN A 213 3.08 10.47 13.24
N ARG A 214 1.75 10.42 13.06
CA ARG A 214 0.93 11.62 12.84
C ARG A 214 1.01 12.60 14.00
N ALA A 215 1.03 12.12 15.25
CA ALA A 215 1.16 12.99 16.42
C ALA A 215 2.51 13.71 16.39
N VAL A 216 3.61 13.00 16.18
CA VAL A 216 4.97 13.58 16.07
C VAL A 216 5.05 14.63 14.95
N LEU A 217 4.51 14.35 13.77
CA LEU A 217 4.49 15.29 12.64
C LEU A 217 3.69 16.56 12.94
N ARG A 218 2.64 16.48 13.75
CA ARG A 218 1.83 17.64 14.13
C ARG A 218 2.45 18.42 15.28
N GLU A 219 2.88 17.73 16.32
CA GLU A 219 3.23 18.32 17.61
C GLU A 219 4.70 18.70 17.66
N SER A 220 5.58 17.83 17.17
CA SER A 220 7.03 18.04 17.21
C SER A 220 7.56 18.70 15.94
N VAL A 221 7.03 18.35 14.76
CA VAL A 221 7.44 18.97 13.49
C VAL A 221 6.64 20.24 13.19
N GLY A 222 5.36 20.29 13.58
CA GLY A 222 4.51 21.48 13.42
C GLY A 222 3.73 21.54 12.11
N LEU A 223 3.49 20.40 11.44
CA LEU A 223 2.73 20.37 10.18
C LEU A 223 1.22 20.57 10.41
N ASP A 224 0.55 21.27 9.48
CA ASP A 224 -0.90 21.41 9.51
C ASP A 224 -1.57 20.03 9.34
N ARG A 225 -2.60 19.76 10.15
CA ARG A 225 -3.37 18.50 10.08
C ARG A 225 -3.97 18.21 8.69
N ARG A 226 -4.18 19.23 7.85
CA ARG A 226 -4.78 19.12 6.51
C ARG A 226 -3.80 18.62 5.46
N THR A 227 -2.49 18.72 5.71
CA THR A 227 -1.46 18.20 4.81
C THR A 227 -1.17 16.72 5.09
N ILE A 228 -1.67 16.16 6.21
CA ILE A 228 -1.41 14.78 6.61
C ILE A 228 -2.61 13.89 6.25
N HIS A 229 -2.39 13.01 5.28
CA HIS A 229 -3.31 11.99 4.80
C HIS A 229 -2.96 10.65 5.46
N THR A 230 -3.96 9.98 6.05
CA THR A 230 -3.78 8.71 6.73
C THR A 230 -4.68 7.63 6.15
N GLN A 231 -4.15 6.43 5.94
CA GLN A 231 -4.91 5.25 5.55
C GLN A 231 -4.34 4.01 6.25
N PRO A 232 -4.86 3.63 7.44
CA PRO A 232 -4.44 2.39 8.08
C PRO A 232 -4.87 1.19 7.21
N TYR A 233 -3.94 0.27 6.95
CA TYR A 233 -4.17 -0.94 6.17
C TYR A 233 -4.47 -2.13 7.09
N TRP A 234 -3.88 -2.15 8.28
CA TRP A 234 -4.07 -3.19 9.28
C TRP A 234 -3.86 -2.64 10.70
N ALA A 235 -4.24 -3.40 11.72
CA ALA A 235 -4.05 -3.02 13.12
C ALA A 235 -4.05 -4.27 14.01
N THR A 236 -3.25 -4.25 15.08
CA THR A 236 -3.20 -5.34 16.06
C THR A 236 -4.60 -5.67 16.60
N GLY A 237 -4.96 -6.95 16.56
CA GLY A 237 -6.26 -7.44 17.03
C GLY A 237 -7.45 -7.10 16.11
N LYS A 238 -7.21 -6.59 14.89
CA LYS A 238 -8.26 -6.32 13.90
C LYS A 238 -8.09 -7.21 12.66
N VAL A 239 -9.20 -7.78 12.19
CA VAL A 239 -9.24 -8.59 10.96
C VAL A 239 -10.05 -7.84 9.91
N GLY A 240 -9.41 -7.58 8.75
CA GLY A 240 -9.94 -6.78 7.64
C GLY A 240 -10.15 -5.34 8.08
N LEU A 241 -9.31 -4.41 7.60
CA LEU A 241 -9.50 -2.96 7.79
C LEU A 241 -9.85 -2.30 6.47
#